data_AF-A0A435BNM0-F1
#
_entry.id   AF-A0A435BNM0-F1
#
_cell.length_a   1.000
_cell.length_b   1.000
_cell.length_c   1.000
_cell.angle_alpha   90.00
_cell.angle_beta   90.00
_cell.angle_gamma   90.00
#
_symmetry.space_group_name_H-M   'P 1'
#
loop_
_entity.id
_entity.type
_entity.pdbx_description
1 polymer ?
#
loop_
_entity_poly.entity_id
_entity_poly.type
_entity_poly.pdbx_seq_one_letter_code
_entity_poly.pdbx_strand_id
1 'polypeptide(L)'
;MTQSQLSKVWFVVSALLLYYTLNSWVVAQGGEEIFGAKLVMKARVPAVMIAIPICSILLALTSLVGRVYSLRAGSKWHERIPVVGFDGIDTGSREGRVYQGAMITVFSLLPAIALVYFWCTFLSATVMLNDGKKDPGASLWDWSQLRTLNDPARICTEFHKELADPCIGNATVLPGLEPTIFGALTLAGIIALAMHWRAVATGQPHETPWMTTRGK
;
A
#
# COMPACT_ATOMS: atom_id res chain seq x y z
N MET A 1 -13.32 -12.07 18.05
CA MET A 1 -12.64 -12.55 16.83
C MET A 1 -11.44 -13.39 17.24
N THR A 2 -11.42 -14.66 16.84
CA THR A 2 -10.36 -15.63 17.20
C THR A 2 -9.08 -15.37 16.39
N GLN A 3 -7.94 -15.93 16.82
CA GLN A 3 -6.69 -15.80 16.05
C GLN A 3 -6.79 -16.42 14.65
N SER A 4 -7.48 -17.55 14.51
CA SER A 4 -7.75 -18.16 13.19
C SER A 4 -8.54 -17.21 12.28
N GLN A 5 -9.57 -16.54 12.80
CA GLN A 5 -10.31 -15.54 12.03
C GLN A 5 -9.44 -14.33 11.65
N LEU A 6 -8.58 -13.86 12.56
CA LEU A 6 -7.63 -12.78 12.29
C LEU A 6 -6.64 -13.16 11.20
N SER A 7 -6.13 -14.40 11.21
CA SER A 7 -5.23 -14.88 10.16
C SER A 7 -5.91 -14.88 8.79
N LYS A 8 -7.16 -15.36 8.71
CA LYS A 8 -7.94 -15.36 7.46
C LYS A 8 -8.19 -13.94 6.94
N VAL A 9 -8.60 -13.02 7.81
CA VAL A 9 -8.80 -11.61 7.42
C VAL A 9 -7.50 -10.97 6.98
N TRP A 10 -6.41 -11.18 7.73
CA TRP A 10 -5.10 -10.68 7.36
C TRP A 10 -4.68 -11.19 5.99
N PHE A 11 -4.83 -12.49 5.73
CA PHE A 11 -4.50 -13.09 4.45
C PHE A 11 -5.31 -12.50 3.30
N VAL A 12 -6.64 -12.41 3.44
CA VAL A 12 -7.51 -11.88 2.38
C VAL A 12 -7.13 -10.43 2.05
N VAL A 13 -6.96 -9.58 3.05
CA VAL A 13 -6.58 -8.16 2.81
C VAL A 13 -5.16 -8.06 2.24
N SER A 14 -4.22 -8.88 2.71
CA SER A 14 -2.85 -8.93 2.20
C SER A 14 -2.79 -9.44 0.76
N ALA A 15 -3.60 -10.44 0.40
CA ALA A 15 -3.69 -10.96 -0.95
C ALA A 15 -4.29 -9.93 -1.90
N LEU A 16 -5.33 -9.20 -1.48
CA LEU A 16 -5.87 -8.07 -2.24
C LEU A 16 -4.85 -6.96 -2.43
N LEU A 17 -4.11 -6.59 -1.36
CA LEU A 17 -3.01 -5.63 -1.42
C LEU A 17 -1.96 -6.07 -2.44
N LEU A 18 -1.47 -7.31 -2.33
CA LEU A 18 -0.43 -7.83 -3.20
C LEU A 18 -0.91 -7.92 -4.65
N TYR A 19 -2.13 -8.40 -4.87
CA TYR A 19 -2.76 -8.43 -6.19
C TYR A 19 -2.80 -7.04 -6.83
N TYR A 20 -3.33 -6.05 -6.11
CA TYR A 20 -3.47 -4.70 -6.65
C TYR A 20 -2.11 -4.05 -6.90
N THR A 21 -1.17 -4.28 -5.97
CA THR A 21 0.21 -3.80 -6.05
C THR A 21 0.92 -4.35 -7.28
N LEU A 22 0.92 -5.68 -7.47
CA LEU A 22 1.63 -6.31 -8.58
C LEU A 22 1.02 -5.92 -9.93
N ASN A 23 -0.31 -5.87 -10.05
CA ASN A 23 -0.96 -5.42 -11.29
C ASN A 23 -0.59 -3.98 -11.62
N SER A 24 -0.67 -3.08 -10.64
CA SER A 24 -0.33 -1.67 -10.83
C SER A 24 1.15 -1.48 -11.14
N TRP A 25 2.04 -2.30 -10.54
CA TRP A 25 3.46 -2.28 -10.84
C TRP A 25 3.72 -2.67 -12.29
N VAL A 26 3.12 -3.75 -12.77
CA VAL A 26 3.32 -4.23 -14.15
C VAL A 26 2.87 -3.17 -15.15
N VAL A 27 1.68 -2.60 -14.95
CA VAL A 27 1.18 -1.48 -15.77
C VAL A 27 2.10 -0.26 -15.68
N ALA A 28 2.62 0.04 -14.50
CA ALA A 28 3.53 1.15 -14.28
C ALA A 28 4.91 0.95 -14.95
N GLN A 29 5.24 -0.26 -15.42
CA GLN A 29 6.41 -0.57 -16.24
C GLN A 29 6.09 -0.60 -17.75
N GLY A 30 4.83 -0.40 -18.15
CA GLY A 30 4.37 -0.52 -19.54
C GLY A 30 3.95 -1.93 -19.96
N GLY A 31 3.81 -2.86 -19.01
CA GLY A 31 3.23 -4.18 -19.27
C GLY A 31 1.70 -4.14 -19.34
N GLU A 32 1.11 -5.20 -19.89
CA GLU A 32 -0.34 -5.40 -19.83
C GLU A 32 -0.76 -6.01 -18.48
N GLU A 33 -2.02 -5.78 -18.11
CA GLU A 33 -2.60 -6.32 -16.87
C GLU A 33 -2.57 -7.86 -16.89
N ILE A 34 -1.95 -8.47 -15.87
CA ILE A 34 -1.66 -9.91 -15.83
C ILE A 34 -2.94 -10.77 -15.85
N PHE A 35 -4.08 -10.23 -15.42
CA PHE A 35 -5.32 -11.00 -15.24
C PHE A 35 -6.51 -10.53 -16.08
N GLY A 36 -6.29 -9.64 -17.06
CA GLY A 36 -7.36 -9.15 -17.98
C GLY A 36 -8.52 -8.40 -17.31
N ALA A 37 -8.49 -8.25 -15.99
CA ALA A 37 -9.47 -7.48 -15.22
C ALA A 37 -9.06 -6.01 -15.23
N LYS A 38 -9.78 -5.20 -16.02
CA LYS A 38 -9.67 -3.72 -16.20
C LYS A 38 -9.80 -2.87 -14.92
N LEU A 39 -9.48 -3.43 -13.75
CA LEU A 39 -9.49 -2.77 -12.46
C LEU A 39 -8.40 -1.71 -12.35
N VAL A 40 -7.43 -1.72 -13.27
CA VAL A 40 -6.32 -0.76 -13.33
C VAL A 40 -6.45 0.05 -14.63
N MET A 41 -6.09 1.33 -14.57
CA MET A 41 -6.00 2.16 -15.77
C MET A 41 -4.89 1.63 -16.68
N LYS A 42 -5.11 1.58 -18.00
CA LYS A 42 -4.04 1.17 -18.94
C LYS A 42 -2.86 2.15 -19.00
N ALA A 43 -3.11 3.42 -18.67
CA ALA A 43 -2.11 4.46 -18.72
C ALA A 43 -1.23 4.44 -17.47
N ARG A 44 0.09 4.43 -17.67
CA ARG A 44 1.11 4.30 -16.63
C ARG A 44 0.91 5.24 -15.44
N VAL A 45 0.77 6.54 -15.70
CA VAL A 45 0.70 7.55 -14.63
C VAL A 45 -0.66 7.55 -13.91
N PRO A 46 -1.81 7.53 -14.62
CA PRO A 46 -3.12 7.33 -13.99
C PRO A 46 -3.21 6.04 -13.16
N ALA A 47 -2.57 4.95 -13.60
CA ALA A 47 -2.55 3.69 -12.85
C ALA A 47 -1.89 3.86 -11.49
N VAL A 48 -0.68 4.44 -11.42
CA VAL A 48 0.01 4.66 -10.15
C VAL A 48 -0.71 5.69 -9.27
N MET A 49 -1.33 6.71 -9.87
CA MET A 49 -2.10 7.73 -9.15
C MET A 49 -3.27 7.10 -8.37
N ILE A 50 -3.99 6.16 -8.98
CA ILE A 50 -5.08 5.42 -8.31
C ILE A 50 -4.52 4.36 -7.36
N ALA A 51 -3.38 3.75 -7.70
CA ALA A 51 -2.77 2.71 -6.87
C ALA A 51 -2.26 3.21 -5.53
N ILE A 52 -1.70 4.43 -5.46
CA ILE A 52 -1.20 5.00 -4.21
C ILE A 52 -2.25 4.99 -3.08
N PRO A 53 -3.44 5.60 -3.22
CA PRO A 53 -4.43 5.61 -2.13
C PRO A 53 -4.94 4.20 -1.79
N ILE A 54 -5.20 3.35 -2.80
CA ILE A 54 -5.71 1.99 -2.58
C ILE A 54 -4.68 1.13 -1.84
N CYS A 55 -3.43 1.08 -2.33
CA CYS A 55 -2.36 0.33 -1.69
C CYS A 55 -2.04 0.87 -0.30
N SER A 56 -2.07 2.19 -0.08
CA SER A 56 -1.84 2.78 1.24
C SER A 56 -2.92 2.40 2.26
N ILE A 57 -4.21 2.42 1.88
CA ILE A 57 -5.31 1.98 2.74
C ILE A 57 -5.19 0.49 3.04
N LEU A 58 -4.97 -0.35 2.02
CA LEU A 58 -4.84 -1.79 2.18
C LEU A 58 -3.61 -2.18 3.01
N LEU A 59 -2.50 -1.46 2.86
CA LEU A 59 -1.29 -1.63 3.68
C LEU A 59 -1.57 -1.27 5.15
N ALA A 60 -2.28 -0.16 5.39
CA ALA A 60 -2.69 0.23 6.73
C ALA A 60 -3.58 -0.84 7.38
N LEU A 61 -4.63 -1.28 6.68
CA LEU A 61 -5.55 -2.32 7.17
C LEU A 61 -4.83 -3.64 7.45
N THR A 62 -4.01 -4.11 6.50
CA THR A 62 -3.20 -5.32 6.65
C THR A 62 -2.29 -5.22 7.87
N SER A 63 -1.62 -4.07 8.05
CA SER A 63 -0.71 -3.86 9.17
C SER A 63 -1.43 -3.76 10.51
N LEU A 64 -2.61 -3.13 10.56
CA LEU A 64 -3.43 -3.05 11.77
C LEU A 64 -3.95 -4.43 12.19
N VAL A 65 -4.48 -5.23 11.26
CA VAL A 65 -4.92 -6.61 11.54
C VAL A 65 -3.74 -7.47 11.96
N GLY A 66 -2.62 -7.37 11.26
CA GLY A 66 -1.38 -8.09 11.58
C GLY A 66 -0.88 -7.74 12.98
N ARG A 67 -0.85 -6.45 13.33
CA ARG A 67 -0.50 -5.99 14.68
C ARG A 67 -1.40 -6.61 15.75
N VAL A 68 -2.71 -6.58 15.57
CA VAL A 68 -3.65 -7.19 16.54
C VAL A 68 -3.41 -8.69 16.68
N TYR A 69 -3.09 -9.38 15.58
CA TYR A 69 -2.70 -10.79 15.63
C TYR A 69 -1.39 -10.98 16.42
N SER A 70 -0.34 -10.23 16.08
CA SER A 70 0.98 -10.33 16.72
C SER A 70 0.95 -10.06 18.22
N LEU A 71 0.13 -9.09 18.67
CA LEU A 71 -0.03 -8.77 20.08
C LEU A 71 -0.74 -9.87 20.90
N ARG A 72 -1.49 -10.75 20.24
CA ARG A 72 -2.21 -11.86 20.88
C ARG A 72 -1.49 -13.20 20.74
N ALA A 73 -0.42 -13.24 19.96
CA ALA A 73 0.34 -14.43 19.64
C ALA A 73 1.46 -14.68 20.66
N GLY A 74 2.20 -15.76 20.48
CA GLY A 74 3.21 -16.24 21.42
C GLY A 74 4.43 -15.33 21.63
N SER A 75 5.39 -15.84 22.40
CA SER A 75 6.56 -15.08 22.85
C SER A 75 7.65 -14.96 21.78
N LYS A 76 7.60 -15.79 20.73
CA LYS A 76 8.59 -15.78 19.64
C LYS A 76 8.06 -15.05 18.41
N TRP A 77 8.94 -14.39 17.66
CA TRP A 77 8.55 -13.59 16.49
C TRP A 77 7.81 -14.41 15.42
N HIS A 78 8.20 -15.67 15.20
CA HIS A 78 7.63 -16.53 14.16
C HIS A 78 6.20 -17.00 14.50
N GLU A 79 5.82 -16.98 15.78
CA GLU A 79 4.44 -17.27 16.22
C GLU A 79 3.52 -16.06 16.01
N ARG A 80 4.11 -14.85 15.89
CA ARG A 80 3.38 -13.58 15.77
C ARG A 80 2.99 -13.20 14.36
N ILE A 81 3.31 -14.04 13.39
CA ILE A 81 2.97 -13.84 12.00
C ILE A 81 1.80 -14.79 11.69
N PRO A 82 0.73 -14.30 11.04
CA PRO A 82 -0.39 -15.16 10.65
C PRO A 82 0.06 -16.29 9.71
N VAL A 83 -0.23 -17.53 10.08
CA VAL A 83 0.01 -18.70 9.21
C VAL A 83 -1.04 -18.72 8.11
N VAL A 84 -0.59 -18.77 6.87
CA VAL A 84 -1.42 -18.78 5.66
C VAL A 84 -1.19 -20.07 4.89
N GLY A 85 -2.21 -20.59 4.21
CA GLY A 85 -2.07 -21.61 3.15
C GLY A 85 -1.76 -23.04 3.61
N PHE A 86 -1.28 -23.24 4.83
CA PHE A 86 -0.96 -24.55 5.38
C PHE A 86 -1.57 -24.73 6.76
N ASP A 87 -2.25 -25.87 6.96
CA ASP A 87 -2.71 -26.29 8.26
C ASP A 87 -1.56 -27.04 8.98
N GLY A 88 -1.21 -26.59 10.19
CA GLY A 88 -0.32 -27.34 11.07
C GLY A 88 1.19 -27.24 10.79
N ILE A 89 1.67 -26.20 10.09
CA ILE A 89 3.12 -25.94 10.02
C ILE A 89 3.68 -25.67 11.42
N ASP A 90 4.73 -26.42 11.78
CA ASP A 90 5.55 -26.09 12.94
C ASP A 90 6.40 -24.84 12.63
N THR A 91 5.91 -23.67 13.05
CA THR A 91 6.62 -22.39 12.90
C THR A 91 7.94 -22.33 13.67
N GLY A 92 8.15 -23.24 14.63
CA GLY A 92 9.39 -23.34 15.41
C GLY A 92 10.54 -23.97 14.63
N SER A 93 10.24 -24.78 13.62
CA SER A 93 11.21 -25.43 12.72
C SER A 93 11.96 -24.41 11.85
N ARG A 94 13.13 -24.79 11.31
CA ARG A 94 13.91 -23.92 10.42
C ARG A 94 13.11 -23.51 9.18
N GLU A 95 12.40 -24.45 8.58
CA GLU A 95 11.56 -24.24 7.40
C GLU A 95 10.37 -23.35 7.71
N GLY A 96 9.69 -23.58 8.84
CA GLY A 96 8.57 -22.76 9.30
C GLY A 96 8.97 -21.29 9.53
N ARG A 97 10.15 -21.04 10.11
CA ARG A 97 10.67 -19.67 10.27
C ARG A 97 10.96 -18.98 8.94
N VAL A 98 11.58 -19.69 8.00
CA VAL A 98 11.84 -19.17 6.65
C VAL A 98 10.53 -18.84 5.95
N TYR A 99 9.54 -19.72 6.03
CA TYR A 99 8.21 -19.50 5.49
C TYR A 99 7.54 -18.24 6.07
N GLN A 100 7.52 -18.10 7.40
CA GLN A 100 6.93 -16.93 8.05
C GLN A 100 7.64 -15.63 7.66
N GLY A 101 8.97 -15.65 7.61
CA GLY A 101 9.78 -14.53 7.14
C GLY A 101 9.47 -14.15 5.69
N ALA A 102 9.32 -15.13 4.81
CA ALA A 102 8.94 -14.91 3.42
C ALA A 102 7.53 -14.31 3.30
N MET A 103 6.55 -14.85 4.03
CA MET A 103 5.16 -14.35 4.01
C MET A 103 5.07 -12.90 4.48
N ILE A 104 5.67 -12.55 5.62
CA ILE A 104 5.63 -11.15 6.09
C ILE A 104 6.36 -10.21 5.12
N THR A 105 7.45 -10.65 4.49
CA THR A 105 8.19 -9.86 3.50
C THR A 105 7.34 -9.62 2.25
N VAL A 106 6.76 -10.68 1.68
CA VAL A 106 5.94 -10.61 0.45
C VAL A 106 4.67 -9.80 0.69
N PHE A 107 3.97 -10.01 1.80
CA PHE A 107 2.69 -9.35 2.05
C PHE A 107 2.81 -7.93 2.65
N SER A 108 3.99 -7.51 3.11
CA SER A 108 4.15 -6.18 3.73
C SER A 108 5.27 -5.33 3.15
N LEU A 109 6.49 -5.88 2.96
CA LEU A 109 7.61 -5.09 2.43
C LEU A 109 7.52 -4.88 0.93
N LEU A 110 7.12 -5.89 0.16
CA LEU A 110 6.98 -5.74 -1.29
C LEU A 110 5.96 -4.64 -1.67
N PRO A 111 4.75 -4.56 -1.06
CA PRO A 111 3.84 -3.43 -1.27
C PRO A 111 4.41 -2.09 -0.83
N ALA A 112 5.19 -2.03 0.25
CA ALA A 112 5.83 -0.79 0.68
C ALA A 112 6.89 -0.30 -0.33
N ILE A 113 7.70 -1.21 -0.88
CA ILE A 113 8.67 -0.90 -1.93
C ILE A 113 7.95 -0.43 -3.21
N ALA A 114 6.84 -1.07 -3.55
CA ALA A 114 6.01 -0.69 -4.69
C ALA A 114 5.46 0.73 -4.56
N LEU A 115 4.99 1.09 -3.37
CA LEU A 115 4.52 2.45 -3.11
C LEU A 115 5.63 3.48 -3.37
N VAL A 116 6.89 3.20 -3.01
CA VAL A 116 8.01 4.09 -3.35
C VAL A 116 8.13 4.26 -4.87
N TYR A 117 8.08 3.17 -5.62
CA TYR A 117 8.11 3.22 -7.09
C TYR A 117 6.92 3.99 -7.67
N PHE A 118 5.71 3.81 -7.12
CA PHE A 118 4.50 4.54 -7.54
C PHE A 118 4.65 6.04 -7.27
N TRP A 119 5.16 6.42 -6.10
CA TRP A 119 5.43 7.82 -5.76
C TRP A 119 6.50 8.44 -6.67
N CYS A 120 7.60 7.74 -6.94
CA CYS A 120 8.61 8.23 -7.89
C CYS A 120 8.01 8.43 -9.29
N THR A 121 7.18 7.50 -9.75
CA THR A 121 6.51 7.59 -11.06
C THR A 121 5.52 8.76 -11.10
N PHE A 122 4.71 8.91 -10.05
CA PHE A 122 3.72 9.97 -9.92
C PHE A 122 4.37 11.36 -9.84
N LEU A 123 5.42 11.53 -9.02
CA LEU A 123 6.12 12.80 -8.86
C LEU A 123 6.95 13.21 -10.08
N SER A 124 7.36 12.25 -10.91
CA SER A 124 8.10 12.51 -12.15
C SER A 124 7.19 12.81 -13.34
N ALA A 125 5.87 12.66 -13.18
CA ALA A 125 4.94 12.88 -14.27
C ALA A 125 4.78 14.37 -14.58
N THR A 126 4.57 14.67 -15.86
CA THR A 126 4.34 16.05 -16.30
C THR A 126 2.90 16.45 -16.00
N VAL A 127 2.73 17.60 -15.36
CA VAL A 127 1.42 18.21 -15.12
C VAL A 127 1.22 19.38 -16.09
N MET A 128 0.04 19.42 -16.69
CA MET A 128 -0.41 20.48 -17.58
C MET A 128 -1.64 21.14 -16.97
N LEU A 129 -1.66 22.47 -16.90
CA LEU A 129 -2.83 23.22 -16.44
C LEU A 129 -3.90 23.27 -17.53
N ASN A 130 -5.16 23.35 -17.12
CA ASN A 130 -6.29 23.50 -18.02
C ASN A 130 -6.65 24.98 -18.23
N ASP A 131 -5.64 25.82 -18.50
CA ASP A 131 -5.78 27.27 -18.70
C ASP A 131 -5.77 27.67 -20.19
N GLY A 132 -5.82 26.67 -21.09
CA GLY A 132 -5.71 26.83 -22.53
C GLY A 132 -4.28 27.02 -23.06
N LYS A 133 -3.28 27.10 -22.17
CA LYS A 133 -1.87 27.14 -22.56
C LYS A 133 -1.30 25.73 -22.59
N LYS A 134 -0.49 25.43 -23.60
CA LYS A 134 0.20 24.12 -23.75
C LYS A 134 1.53 24.10 -23.01
N ASP A 135 1.60 24.75 -21.85
CA ASP A 135 2.84 24.89 -21.08
C ASP A 135 2.97 23.72 -20.09
N PRO A 136 3.96 22.84 -20.26
CA PRO A 136 4.21 21.77 -19.30
C PRO A 136 4.92 22.33 -18.06
N GLY A 137 4.73 21.66 -16.92
CA GLY A 137 5.60 21.86 -15.75
C GLY A 137 4.94 22.59 -14.57
N ALA A 138 3.61 22.55 -14.47
CA ALA A 138 2.97 22.91 -13.21
C ALA A 138 3.44 21.97 -12.10
N SER A 139 3.62 22.51 -10.90
CA SER A 139 3.98 21.69 -9.75
C SER A 139 2.77 20.89 -9.28
N LEU A 140 2.96 19.58 -9.04
CA LEU A 140 1.96 18.74 -8.37
C LEU A 140 1.53 19.30 -7.02
N TRP A 141 2.39 20.07 -6.35
CA TRP A 141 2.16 20.64 -5.03
C TRP A 141 1.61 22.06 -5.05
N ASP A 142 1.23 22.58 -6.22
CA ASP A 142 0.75 23.95 -6.35
C ASP A 142 -0.70 24.11 -5.84
N TRP A 143 -0.82 24.51 -4.58
CA TRP A 143 -2.11 24.82 -3.94
C TRP A 143 -2.81 26.05 -4.55
N SER A 144 -2.10 26.90 -5.31
CA SER A 144 -2.69 28.11 -5.90
C SER A 144 -3.68 27.79 -7.02
N GLN A 145 -3.63 26.56 -7.57
CA GLN A 145 -4.49 26.08 -8.64
C GLN A 145 -5.87 25.59 -8.16
N LEU A 146 -6.11 25.51 -6.85
CA LEU A 146 -7.40 25.11 -6.26
C LEU A 146 -8.50 26.18 -6.38
N ARG A 147 -8.32 27.20 -7.23
CA ARG A 147 -9.32 28.24 -7.50
C ARG A 147 -10.53 27.71 -8.27
N THR A 148 -10.34 26.63 -9.05
CA THR A 148 -11.38 25.94 -9.79
C THR A 148 -11.39 24.46 -9.41
N LEU A 149 -12.43 24.00 -8.71
CA LEU A 149 -12.60 22.59 -8.35
C LEU A 149 -12.91 21.70 -9.56
N ASN A 150 -13.41 22.29 -10.66
CA ASN A 150 -13.69 21.58 -11.90
C ASN A 150 -12.45 21.63 -12.80
N ASP A 151 -11.73 20.50 -12.87
CA ASP A 151 -10.67 20.20 -13.85
C ASP A 151 -9.52 21.23 -13.95
N PRO A 152 -8.76 21.49 -12.86
CA PRO A 152 -7.70 22.48 -12.86
C PRO A 152 -6.44 22.04 -13.61
N ALA A 153 -6.14 20.73 -13.62
CA ALA A 153 -4.92 20.21 -14.22
C ALA A 153 -5.07 18.75 -14.67
N ARG A 154 -4.23 18.37 -15.64
CA ARG A 154 -4.10 17.00 -16.15
C ARG A 154 -2.68 16.51 -15.90
N ILE A 155 -2.56 15.29 -15.42
CA ILE A 155 -1.29 14.58 -15.30
C ILE A 155 -1.10 13.67 -16.52
N CYS A 156 0.04 13.78 -17.19
CA CYS A 156 0.31 13.10 -18.46
C CYS A 156 1.20 11.88 -18.26
N THR A 157 0.92 10.79 -18.98
CA THR A 157 1.88 9.69 -19.11
C THR A 157 2.98 10.04 -20.10
N GLU A 158 2.60 10.61 -21.25
CA GLU A 158 3.52 11.13 -22.25
C GLU A 158 3.11 12.55 -22.66
N PHE A 159 4.10 13.40 -22.92
CA PHE A 159 3.88 14.77 -23.36
C PHE A 159 4.50 15.01 -24.74
N HIS A 160 3.67 15.35 -25.72
CA HIS A 160 4.06 15.60 -27.11
C HIS A 160 3.55 16.97 -27.54
N LYS A 161 4.42 18.00 -27.47
CA LYS A 161 4.06 19.40 -27.72
C LYS A 161 3.43 19.65 -29.11
N GLU A 162 3.77 18.82 -30.07
CA GLU A 162 3.34 18.94 -31.47
C GLU A 162 1.90 18.48 -31.72
N LEU A 163 1.30 17.74 -30.77
CA LEU A 163 -0.05 17.21 -30.93
C LEU A 163 -1.14 18.24 -30.60
N ALA A 164 -2.33 18.01 -31.15
CA ALA A 164 -3.53 18.77 -30.85
C ALA A 164 -3.86 18.69 -29.34
N ASP A 165 -3.89 17.47 -28.78
CA ASP A 165 -3.85 17.20 -27.33
C ASP A 165 -2.44 16.70 -26.96
N PRO A 166 -1.60 17.53 -26.35
CA PRO A 166 -0.21 17.19 -26.06
C PRO A 166 -0.06 16.19 -24.90
N CYS A 167 -1.11 15.90 -24.14
CA CYS A 167 -1.06 15.08 -22.93
C CYS A 167 -1.67 13.70 -23.21
N ILE A 168 -0.85 12.67 -23.50
CA ILE A 168 -1.36 11.32 -23.80
C ILE A 168 -1.45 10.48 -22.52
N GLY A 169 -2.51 9.67 -22.42
CA GLY A 169 -2.70 8.75 -21.30
C GLY A 169 -2.84 9.50 -19.97
N ASN A 170 -3.74 10.49 -19.96
CA ASN A 170 -3.86 11.44 -18.88
C ASN A 170 -4.99 11.13 -17.91
N ALA A 171 -4.93 11.78 -16.75
CA ALA A 171 -6.03 11.86 -15.80
C ALA A 171 -6.12 13.27 -15.23
N THR A 172 -7.31 13.68 -14.80
CA THR A 172 -7.49 14.91 -14.04
C THR A 172 -6.85 14.77 -12.67
N VAL A 173 -6.12 15.78 -12.24
CA VAL A 173 -5.48 15.85 -10.93
C VAL A 173 -5.85 17.18 -10.28
N LEU A 174 -5.97 17.19 -8.95
CA LEU A 174 -6.10 18.42 -8.15
C LEU A 174 -4.75 18.73 -7.49
N PRO A 175 -3.91 19.60 -8.08
CA PRO A 175 -2.61 19.95 -7.52
C PRO A 175 -2.74 20.47 -6.09
N GLY A 176 -1.76 20.15 -5.25
CA GLY A 176 -1.78 20.40 -3.81
C GLY A 176 -2.65 19.40 -3.06
N LEU A 177 -3.95 19.32 -3.36
CA LEU A 177 -4.91 18.55 -2.55
C LEU A 177 -4.72 17.03 -2.64
N GLU A 178 -4.84 16.46 -3.84
CA GLU A 178 -4.71 15.01 -4.05
C GLU A 178 -3.35 14.45 -3.60
N PRO A 179 -2.19 15.00 -4.00
CA PRO A 179 -0.91 14.49 -3.52
C PRO A 179 -0.75 14.62 -2.00
N THR A 180 -1.38 15.61 -1.37
CA THR A 180 -1.36 15.74 0.10
C THR A 180 -2.19 14.67 0.77
N ILE A 181 -3.40 14.39 0.27
CA ILE A 181 -4.25 13.30 0.78
C ILE A 181 -3.53 11.96 0.60
N PHE A 182 -2.97 11.71 -0.59
CA PHE A 182 -2.22 10.49 -0.88
C PHE A 182 -1.00 10.36 0.04
N GLY A 183 -0.28 11.46 0.28
CA GLY A 183 0.87 11.51 1.19
C GLY A 183 0.47 11.17 2.62
N ALA A 184 -0.61 11.77 3.12
CA ALA A 184 -1.14 11.50 4.46
C ALA A 184 -1.58 10.03 4.62
N LEU A 185 -2.29 9.47 3.64
CA LEU A 185 -2.68 8.05 3.63
C LEU A 185 -1.46 7.13 3.62
N THR A 186 -0.46 7.45 2.79
CA THR A 186 0.78 6.67 2.71
C THR A 186 1.53 6.71 4.03
N LEU A 187 1.67 7.88 4.64
CA LEU A 187 2.30 8.05 5.95
C LEU A 187 1.58 7.22 7.03
N ALA A 188 0.25 7.27 7.07
CA ALA A 188 -0.53 6.46 7.99
C ALA A 188 -0.30 4.95 7.77
N GLY A 189 -0.24 4.51 6.52
CA GLY A 189 0.11 3.13 6.15
C GLY A 189 1.51 2.72 6.62
N ILE A 190 2.52 3.57 6.42
CA ILE A 190 3.90 3.31 6.87
C ILE A 190 3.99 3.27 8.41
N ILE A 191 3.30 4.16 9.12
CA ILE A 191 3.24 4.14 10.58
C ILE A 191 2.61 2.83 11.06
N ALA A 192 1.48 2.42 10.47
CA ALA A 192 0.83 1.15 10.81
C ALA A 192 1.74 -0.05 10.55
N LEU A 193 2.47 -0.04 9.42
CA LEU A 193 3.46 -1.06 9.07
C LEU A 193 4.59 -1.13 10.11
N ALA A 194 5.18 0.01 10.48
CA ALA A 194 6.23 0.07 11.49
C ALA A 194 5.74 -0.46 12.85
N MET A 195 4.50 -0.13 13.24
CA MET A 195 3.88 -0.64 14.46
C MET A 195 3.65 -2.16 14.41
N HIS A 196 3.27 -2.71 13.25
CA HIS A 196 3.12 -4.15 13.05
C HIS A 196 4.46 -4.87 13.16
N TRP A 197 5.49 -4.40 12.44
CA TRP A 197 6.84 -4.97 12.50
C TRP A 197 7.44 -4.90 13.90
N ARG A 198 7.21 -3.80 14.61
CA ARG A 198 7.60 -3.68 16.03
C ARG A 198 6.89 -4.72 16.89
N ALA A 199 5.58 -4.94 16.70
CA ALA A 199 4.82 -5.94 17.46
C ALA A 199 5.34 -7.37 17.21
N VAL A 200 5.73 -7.68 15.96
CA VAL A 200 6.36 -8.95 15.61
C VAL A 200 7.73 -9.09 16.31
N ALA A 201 8.56 -8.05 16.26
CA ALA A 201 9.92 -8.08 16.77
C ALA A 201 10.02 -8.08 18.31
N THR A 202 9.38 -7.12 18.98
CA THR A 202 9.63 -6.89 20.41
C THR A 202 8.86 -7.82 21.32
N GLY A 203 7.67 -8.25 20.90
CA GLY A 203 6.77 -8.96 21.79
C GLY A 203 6.25 -8.12 22.93
N GLN A 204 5.04 -8.42 23.39
CA GLN A 204 4.65 -7.98 24.72
C GLN A 204 5.09 -9.03 25.73
N PRO A 205 5.64 -8.63 26.89
CA PRO A 205 5.66 -9.49 28.05
C PRO A 205 4.20 -9.88 28.31
N HIS A 206 3.91 -11.18 28.34
CA HIS A 206 2.64 -11.64 28.86
C HIS A 206 2.63 -11.25 30.33
N GLU A 207 1.85 -10.23 30.71
CA GLU A 207 1.51 -10.04 32.12
C GLU A 207 0.72 -11.28 32.53
N THR A 208 1.38 -12.18 33.22
CA THR A 208 0.73 -13.32 33.89
C THR A 208 -0.35 -12.75 34.82
N PRO A 209 -1.61 -13.22 34.74
CA PRO A 209 -2.62 -12.84 35.71
C PRO A 209 -2.11 -13.25 37.09
N TRP A 210 -2.06 -12.29 38.02
CA TRP A 210 -1.77 -12.59 39.41
C TRP A 210 -2.79 -13.61 39.91
N MET A 211 -2.39 -14.88 40.01
CA MET A 211 -3.13 -15.87 40.77
C MET A 211 -3.04 -15.44 42.23
N THR A 212 -4.09 -14.78 42.72
CA THR A 212 -4.35 -14.65 44.14
C THR A 212 -4.63 -16.04 44.69
N THR A 213 -3.58 -16.73 45.14
CA THR A 213 -3.71 -17.84 46.07
C THR A 213 -4.29 -17.31 47.38
N ARG A 214 -5.63 -17.29 47.49
CA ARG A 214 -6.29 -17.22 48.80
C ARG A 214 -6.12 -18.59 49.45
N GLY A 215 -5.18 -18.63 50.40
CA GLY A 215 -5.02 -19.72 51.35
C GLY A 215 -6.30 -19.93 52.17
N LYS A 216 -6.45 -21.19 52.59
CA LYS A 216 -7.53 -21.73 53.42
C LYS A 216 -7.66 -21.04 54.77
#